data_AF-A0A285UV88-F1
#
_entry.id   AF-A0A285UV88-F1
#
_cell.length_a   1.000
_cell.length_b   1.000
_cell.length_c   1.000
_cell.angle_alpha   90.00
_cell.angle_beta   90.00
_cell.angle_gamma   90.00
#
_symmetry.space_group_name_H-M   'P 1'
#
loop_
_entity.id
_entity.type
_entity.pdbx_description
1 polymer ?
#
loop_
_entity_poly.entity_id
_entity_poly.type
_entity_poly.pdbx_seq_one_letter_code
_entity_poly.pdbx_strand_id
1 'polypeptide(L)' 'MGKRDPAILSAGAVALSNSATFAALMQYLRRVGLVTAEGEREIYEHALLMLEEGQGGDDSGVFEAARELIEQHLRPAD' A
#
# COMPACT_ATOMS: atom_id res chain seq x y z
N MET A 1 -14.15 -10.28 26.74
CA MET A 1 -13.23 -10.15 25.59
C MET A 1 -13.97 -10.62 24.36
N GLY A 2 -14.44 -9.69 23.52
CA GLY A 2 -15.22 -10.03 22.32
C GLY A 2 -14.37 -10.83 21.34
N LYS A 3 -14.87 -11.98 20.89
CA LYS A 3 -14.23 -12.80 19.86
C LYS A 3 -14.16 -11.94 18.59
N ARG A 4 -12.95 -11.56 18.15
CA ARG A 4 -12.77 -10.76 16.93
C ARG A 4 -13.41 -11.52 15.77
N ASP A 5 -14.18 -10.82 14.95
CA ASP A 5 -14.86 -11.39 13.79
C ASP A 5 -13.82 -12.11 12.90
N PRO A 6 -13.98 -13.41 12.62
CA PRO A 6 -13.04 -14.15 11.79
C PRO A 6 -12.85 -13.55 10.40
N ALA A 7 -13.85 -12.88 9.83
CA ALA A 7 -13.73 -12.19 8.55
C ALA A 7 -12.79 -10.97 8.64
N ILE A 8 -12.91 -10.18 9.72
CA ILE A 8 -12.02 -9.04 10.00
C ILE A 8 -10.58 -9.52 10.25
N LEU A 9 -10.43 -10.62 11.00
CA LEU A 9 -9.11 -11.24 11.22
C LEU A 9 -8.49 -11.72 9.90
N SER A 10 -9.28 -12.33 9.01
CA SER A 10 -8.81 -12.81 7.72
C SER A 10 -8.39 -11.65 6.80
N ALA A 11 -9.20 -10.59 6.72
CA ALA A 11 -8.88 -9.41 5.89
C ALA A 11 -7.61 -8.69 6.40
N GLY A 12 -7.49 -8.51 7.71
CA GLY A 12 -6.30 -7.92 8.33
C GLY A 12 -5.04 -8.77 8.12
N ALA A 13 -5.15 -10.10 8.21
CA ALA A 13 -4.03 -11.00 7.95
C ALA A 13 -3.57 -10.96 6.48
N VAL A 14 -4.51 -10.92 5.54
CA VAL A 14 -4.21 -10.77 4.10
C VAL A 14 -3.55 -9.43 3.83
N ALA A 15 -4.07 -8.33 4.39
CA ALA A 15 -3.48 -7.01 4.23
C ALA A 15 -2.04 -6.98 4.76
N LEU A 16 -1.80 -7.47 5.98
CA LEU A 16 -0.46 -7.54 6.57
C LEU A 16 0.50 -8.41 5.75
N SER A 17 0.03 -9.58 5.26
CA SER A 17 0.82 -10.47 4.41
C SER A 17 1.23 -9.79 3.10
N ASN A 18 0.30 -9.09 2.46
CA ASN A 18 0.57 -8.37 1.21
C ASN A 18 1.55 -7.22 1.44
N SER A 19 1.35 -6.40 2.49
CA SER A 19 2.26 -5.31 2.82
C SER A 19 3.68 -5.80 3.12
N ALA A 20 3.83 -6.88 3.89
CA ALA A 20 5.13 -7.45 4.21
C ALA A 20 5.83 -8.01 2.96
N THR A 21 5.09 -8.69 2.10
CA THR A 21 5.62 -9.24 0.84
C THR A 21 6.04 -8.13 -0.13
N PHE A 22 5.23 -7.08 -0.25
CA PHE A 22 5.53 -5.93 -1.09
C PHE A 22 6.77 -5.18 -0.60
N ALA A 23 6.88 -4.91 0.70
CA ALA A 23 8.05 -4.27 1.28
C ALA A 23 9.33 -5.09 1.04
N ALA A 24 9.27 -6.41 1.22
CA ALA A 24 10.39 -7.31 0.94
C ALA A 24 10.77 -7.31 -0.56
N LEU A 25 9.79 -7.27 -1.45
CA LEU A 25 10.01 -7.17 -2.89
C LEU A 25 10.68 -5.85 -3.27
N MET A 26 10.19 -4.71 -2.79
CA MET A 26 10.79 -3.40 -3.06
C MET A 26 12.23 -3.32 -2.56
N GLN A 27 12.47 -3.82 -1.33
CA GLN A 27 13.82 -3.90 -0.78
C GLN A 27 14.73 -4.80 -1.64
N TYR A 28 14.21 -5.93 -2.12
CA TYR A 28 14.94 -6.83 -3.01
C TYR A 28 15.30 -6.12 -4.32
N LEU A 29 14.33 -5.50 -5.00
CA LEU A 29 14.50 -4.81 -6.27
C LEU A 29 15.53 -3.67 -6.19
N ARG A 30 15.51 -2.90 -5.10
CA ARG A 30 16.54 -1.90 -4.81
C ARG A 30 17.92 -2.52 -4.63
N ARG A 31 18.01 -3.60 -3.84
CA ARG A 31 19.28 -4.27 -3.56
C ARG A 31 19.92 -4.84 -4.83
N VAL A 32 19.13 -5.33 -5.77
CA VAL A 32 19.63 -5.83 -7.06
C VAL A 32 19.77 -4.74 -8.14
N GLY A 33 19.48 -3.48 -7.81
CA GLY A 33 19.65 -2.34 -8.72
C GLY A 33 18.61 -2.24 -9.83
N LEU A 34 17.47 -2.94 -9.71
CA LEU A 34 16.38 -2.89 -10.69
C LEU A 34 15.45 -1.69 -10.49
N VAL A 35 15.44 -1.13 -9.28
CA VAL A 35 14.64 0.05 -8.94
C VAL A 35 15.53 1.06 -8.21
N THR A 36 15.56 2.29 -8.73
CA THR A 36 16.21 3.43 -8.06
C THR A 36 15.27 4.03 -7.01
N ALA A 37 15.78 4.92 -6.15
CA ALA A 37 14.90 5.64 -5.22
C ALA A 37 13.83 6.47 -5.96
N GLU A 38 14.19 7.06 -7.11
CA GLU A 38 13.25 7.77 -7.98
C GLU A 38 12.23 6.82 -8.60
N GLY A 39 12.66 5.67 -9.13
CA GLY A 39 11.74 4.68 -9.69
C GLY A 39 10.81 4.08 -8.64
N GLU A 40 11.26 3.94 -7.39
CA GLU A 40 10.39 3.56 -6.27
C GLU A 40 9.32 4.64 -6.02
N ARG A 41 9.71 5.92 -6.05
CA ARG A 41 8.78 7.05 -5.94
C ARG A 41 7.73 7.04 -7.06
N GLU A 42 8.17 6.87 -8.31
CA GLU A 42 7.28 6.77 -9.48
C GLU A 42 6.26 5.63 -9.34
N ILE A 43 6.67 4.47 -8.82
CA ILE A 43 5.76 3.34 -8.56
C ILE A 43 4.63 3.73 -7.61
N TYR A 44 4.94 4.41 -6.50
CA TYR A 44 3.92 4.86 -5.56
C TYR A 44 3.03 5.97 -6.14
N GLU A 45 3.58 6.90 -6.91
CA GLU A 45 2.79 7.94 -7.59
C GLU A 45 1.84 7.34 -8.63
N HIS A 46 2.28 6.33 -9.40
CA HIS A 46 1.41 5.57 -10.30
C HIS A 46 0.31 4.83 -9.55
N ALA A 47 0.60 4.25 -8.39
CA ALA A 47 -0.41 3.58 -7.58
C ALA A 47 -1.48 4.56 -7.06
N LEU A 48 -1.09 5.80 -6.70
CA LEU A 48 -2.04 6.86 -6.34
C LEU A 48 -2.96 7.21 -7.51
N LEU A 49 -2.41 7.38 -8.72
CA LEU A 49 -3.20 7.66 -9.91
C LEU A 49 -4.23 6.56 -10.17
N MET A 50 -3.83 5.29 -10.03
CA MET A 50 -4.76 4.15 -10.19
C MET A 50 -5.89 4.15 -9.14
N LEU A 51 -5.61 4.60 -7.91
CA LEU A 51 -6.65 4.74 -6.89
C LEU A 51 -7.62 5.87 -7.24
N GLU A 52 -7.12 7.00 -7.71
CA GLU A 52 -7.95 8.14 -8.14
C GLU A 52 -8.87 7.76 -9.31
N GLU A 53 -8.31 7.08 -10.33
CA GLU A 53 -9.07 6.59 -11.48
C GLU A 53 -10.08 5.49 -11.10
N GLY A 54 -9.75 4.67 -10.10
CA GLY A 54 -10.55 3.55 -9.64
C GLY A 54 -11.63 3.90 -8.62
N GLN A 55 -11.54 5.05 -7.93
CA GLN A 55 -12.43 5.43 -6.83
C GLN A 55 -13.91 5.49 -7.24
N GLY A 56 -14.20 5.92 -8.47
CA GLY A 56 -15.58 6.05 -8.94
C GLY A 56 -16.46 6.82 -7.95
N GLY A 57 -17.73 6.42 -7.84
CA GLY A 57 -18.67 6.93 -6.81
C GLY A 57 -18.67 6.10 -5.52
N ASP A 58 -17.58 5.43 -5.18
CA ASP A 58 -17.50 4.62 -3.96
C ASP A 58 -17.30 5.50 -2.71
N ASP A 59 -18.35 5.62 -1.91
CA ASP A 59 -18.36 6.35 -0.63
C ASP A 59 -17.91 5.49 0.57
N SER A 60 -17.37 4.29 0.34
CA SER A 60 -16.93 3.38 1.42
C SER A 60 -15.75 3.90 2.25
N GLY A 61 -15.03 4.91 1.75
CA GLY A 61 -13.82 5.46 2.37
C GLY A 61 -12.58 4.57 2.23
N VAL A 62 -12.69 3.41 1.59
CA VAL A 62 -11.57 2.46 1.40
C VAL A 62 -10.48 3.06 0.50
N PHE A 63 -10.87 3.78 -0.56
CA PHE A 63 -9.93 4.47 -1.45
C PHE A 63 -9.15 5.56 -0.73
N GLU A 64 -9.82 6.34 0.12
CA GLU A 64 -9.17 7.37 0.93
C GLU A 64 -8.17 6.77 1.92
N ALA A 65 -8.56 5.70 2.61
CA ALA A 65 -7.65 4.98 3.51
C ALA A 65 -6.44 4.38 2.76
N ALA A 66 -6.63 3.87 1.55
CA ALA A 66 -5.54 3.35 0.72
C ALA A 66 -4.59 4.48 0.27
N ARG A 67 -5.14 5.65 -0.11
CA ARG A 67 -4.37 6.84 -0.51
C ARG A 67 -3.46 7.31 0.61
N GLU A 68 -3.99 7.47 1.82
CA GLU A 68 -3.22 7.90 3.00
C GLU A 68 -2.03 6.97 3.31
N LEU A 69 -2.20 5.66 3.12
CA LEU A 69 -1.14 4.68 3.35
C LEU A 69 -0.02 4.79 2.33
N ILE A 70 -0.33 5.02 1.06
CA ILE A 70 0.68 5.22 0.02
C ILE A 70 1.41 6.55 0.22
N GLU A 71 0.69 7.62 0.55
CA GLU A 71 1.29 8.92 0.82
C GLU A 71 2.29 8.89 1.98
N GLN A 72 2.06 8.05 3.00
CA GLN A 72 3.04 7.83 4.07
C GLN A 72 4.37 7.27 3.58
N HIS A 73 4.38 6.43 2.54
CA HIS A 73 5.60 5.89 1.95
C HIS A 73 6.36 6.94 1.12
N LEU A 74 5.66 7.95 0.60
CA LEU A 74 6.23 9.05 -0.18
C LEU A 74 6.78 10.19 0.67
N ARG A 75 6.46 10.22 1.97
CA ARG A 75 6.99 11.26 2.85
C ARG A 75 8.51 11.11 2.98
N PRO A 76 9.26 12.22 2.94
CA PRO A 76 10.68 12.17 3.25
C PRO A 76 10.86 11.59 4.65
N ALA A 77 11.83 10.70 4.80
CA ALA A 77 12.29 10.29 6.11
C ALA A 77 13.00 11.50 6.74
N ASP A 78 12.44 12.03 7.82
CA ASP A 78 13.10 13.05 8.66
C ASP A 78 14.46 12.57 9.19
#